data_AF-A0AAQ3SMI0-F1
#
_entry.id   AF-A0AAQ3SMI0-F1
#
_cell.length_a   1.000
_cell.length_b   1.000
_cell.length_c   1.000
_cell.angle_alpha   90.00
_cell.angle_beta   90.00
_cell.angle_gamma   90.00
#
_symmetry.space_group_name_H-M   'P 1'
#
loop_
_entity.id
_entity.type
_entity.pdbx_description
1 polymer ?
#
loop_
_entity_poly.entity_id
_entity_poly.type
_entity_poly.pdbx_seq_one_letter_code
_entity_poly.pdbx_strand_id
1 'polypeptide(L)' 'MCPGYALGLRMVQVTLANLLHAFAWRLPDGVAAEELSMQEKFGLAVPRMVPLQAVAEPKLPAHLYAGP' A
#
# COMPACT_ATOMS: atom_id res chain seq x y z
N MET A 1 6.94 16.55 -20.45
CA MET A 1 6.08 16.65 -19.24
C MET A 1 5.00 15.57 -19.34
N CYS A 2 4.75 14.79 -18.28
CA CYS A 2 3.77 13.71 -18.32
C CYS A 2 2.34 14.28 -18.33
N PRO A 3 1.49 13.97 -19.35
CA PRO A 3 0.13 14.49 -19.41
C PRO A 3 -0.74 14.01 -18.24
N GLY A 4 -0.38 12.87 -17.62
CA GLY A 4 -1.07 12.32 -16.46
C GLY A 4 -0.62 12.87 -15.11
N TYR A 5 0.33 13.81 -15.03
CA TYR A 5 0.96 14.23 -13.77
C TYR A 5 -0.05 14.66 -12.68
N ALA A 6 -0.98 15.56 -13.02
CA ALA A 6 -1.95 16.08 -12.06
C ALA A 6 -2.95 15.01 -11.59
N LEU A 7 -3.41 14.15 -12.51
CA LEU A 7 -4.31 13.04 -12.18
C LEU A 7 -3.59 12.01 -11.30
N GLY A 8 -2.36 11.63 -11.67
CA GLY A 8 -1.56 10.65 -10.94
C GLY A 8 -1.34 11.06 -9.49
N LEU A 9 -1.00 12.33 -9.24
CA LEU A 9 -0.82 12.83 -7.88
C LEU A 9 -2.11 12.74 -7.04
N ARG A 10 -3.26 13.14 -7.62
CA ARG A 10 -4.56 13.04 -6.95
C ARG A 10 -4.93 11.60 -6.64
N MET A 11 -4.71 10.69 -7.59
CA MET A 11 -5.00 9.26 -7.41
C MET A 11 -4.14 8.65 -6.31
N VAL A 12 -2.85 8.93 -6.28
CA VAL A 12 -1.94 8.45 -5.21
C VAL A 12 -2.41 8.97 -3.86
N GLN A 13 -2.74 10.26 -3.74
CA GLN A 13 -3.20 10.86 -2.49
C GLN A 13 -4.51 10.23 -1.99
N VAL A 14 -5.53 10.13 -2.83
CA VAL A 14 -6.83 9.58 -2.42
C VAL A 14 -6.73 8.09 -2.08
N THR A 15 -5.93 7.33 -2.84
CA THR A 15 -5.75 5.90 -2.61
C THR A 15 -5.04 5.67 -1.29
N LEU A 16 -3.93 6.37 -1.03
CA LEU A 16 -3.22 6.26 0.24
C LEU A 16 -4.08 6.73 1.42
N ALA A 17 -4.81 7.83 1.28
CA ALA A 17 -5.70 8.32 2.33
C ALA A 17 -6.75 7.27 2.71
N ASN A 18 -7.42 6.65 1.73
CA ASN A 18 -8.41 5.61 1.99
C ASN A 18 -7.79 4.37 2.65
N LEU A 19 -6.66 3.88 2.14
CA LEU A 19 -5.97 2.69 2.66
C LEU A 19 -5.46 2.90 4.09
N LEU A 20 -4.87 4.06 4.38
CA LEU A 20 -4.35 4.39 5.72
C LEU A 20 -5.46 4.75 6.70
N HIS A 21 -6.58 5.30 6.22
CA HIS A 21 -7.74 5.59 7.07
C HIS A 21 -8.39 4.29 7.55
N ALA A 22 -8.74 3.39 6.63
CA ALA A 22 -9.57 2.21 6.92
C ALA A 22 -8.80 1.05 7.57
N PHE A 23 -7.51 0.88 7.27
CA PHE A 23 -6.76 -0.32 7.67
C PHE A 23 -5.55 0.00 8.55
N ALA A 24 -5.34 -0.83 9.57
CA ALA A 24 -4.04 -1.03 10.17
C ALA A 24 -3.24 -2.01 9.28
N TRP A 25 -1.93 -1.81 9.19
CA TRP A 25 -1.07 -2.59 8.31
C TRP A 25 -0.03 -3.32 9.13
N ARG A 26 0.15 -4.60 8.83
CA ARG A 26 1.23 -5.42 9.38
C ARG A 26 1.92 -6.22 8.29
N LEU A 27 3.12 -6.70 8.58
CA LEU A 27 3.82 -7.64 7.72
C LEU A 27 3.25 -9.06 7.92
N PRO A 28 3.46 -9.96 6.94
CA PRO A 28 3.19 -11.38 7.12
C PRO A 28 3.88 -11.92 8.38
N ASP A 29 3.29 -12.97 8.97
CA ASP A 29 3.78 -13.53 10.23
C ASP A 29 5.25 -13.97 10.11
N GLY A 30 6.05 -13.58 11.10
CA GLY A 30 7.48 -13.92 11.15
C GLY A 30 8.40 -13.03 10.30
N VAL A 31 7.90 -11.98 9.65
CA VAL A 31 8.73 -11.03 8.89
C VAL A 31 8.93 -9.74 9.69
N ALA A 32 10.17 -9.43 10.07
CA ALA A 32 10.51 -8.14 10.66
C ALA A 32 10.65 -7.03 9.60
N ALA A 33 10.53 -5.77 10.02
CA ALA A 33 10.60 -4.64 9.09
C ALA A 33 11.99 -4.50 8.45
N GLU A 34 13.03 -4.87 9.17
CA GLU A 34 14.43 -4.84 8.76
C GLU A 34 14.75 -5.87 7.68
N GLU A 35 13.94 -6.92 7.55
CA GLU A 35 14.09 -7.97 6.55
C GLU A 35 13.53 -7.56 5.17
N LEU A 36 12.84 -6.41 5.09
CA LEU A 36 12.28 -5.91 3.84
C LEU A 36 13.38 -5.39 2.90
N SER A 37 13.60 -6.10 1.80
CA SER A 37 14.54 -5.65 0.76
C SER A 37 14.02 -4.43 0.00
N MET A 38 14.76 -3.32 0.06
CA MET A 38 14.50 -2.09 -0.71
C MET A 38 15.24 -2.06 -2.06
N GLN A 39 15.84 -3.18 -2.48
CA GLN A 39 16.49 -3.28 -3.78
C GLN A 39 15.45 -3.16 -4.91
N GLU A 40 15.87 -2.66 -6.06
CA GLU A 40 15.01 -2.33 -7.19
C GLU A 40 15.40 -3.13 -8.44
N LYS A 41 14.42 -3.38 -9.31
CA LYS A 41 14.68 -3.85 -10.68
C LYS A 41 14.83 -2.63 -11.58
N PHE A 42 16.00 -2.44 -12.18
CA PHE A 42 16.27 -1.34 -13.09
C PHE A 42 15.61 -1.56 -14.46
N GLY A 43 15.05 -0.50 -15.04
CA GLY A 43 14.38 -0.53 -16.34
C GLY A 43 13.59 0.76 -16.63
N LEU A 44 12.57 0.67 -17.48
CA LEU A 44 11.68 1.79 -17.83
C LEU A 44 10.91 2.32 -16.59
N ALA A 45 10.55 1.41 -15.69
CA ALA A 45 10.05 1.71 -14.36
C ALA A 45 11.01 1.10 -13.33
N VAL A 46 10.84 1.49 -12.06
CA VAL A 46 11.73 1.07 -10.96
C VAL A 46 10.91 0.36 -9.86
N PRO A 47 10.35 -0.82 -10.12
CA PRO A 47 9.67 -1.58 -9.08
C PRO A 47 10.66 -2.21 -8.10
N ARG A 48 10.21 -2.52 -6.88
CA ARG A 48 11.00 -3.30 -5.92
C ARG A 48 11.36 -4.66 -6.50
N MET A 49 12.58 -5.11 -6.24
CA MET A 49 13.09 -6.40 -6.69
C MET A 49 12.33 -7.56 -6.05
N VAL A 50 12.09 -7.45 -4.75
CA VAL A 50 11.18 -8.31 -3.98
C VAL A 50 9.89 -7.52 -3.74
N PRO A 51 8.72 -8.00 -4.21
CA PRO A 51 7.46 -7.30 -3.99
C PRO A 51 7.17 -7.11 -2.50
N LEU A 52 6.63 -5.95 -2.13
CA LEU A 52 6.13 -5.74 -0.77
C LEU A 52 4.89 -6.60 -0.54
N GLN A 53 4.91 -7.37 0.55
CA GLN A 53 3.72 -8.04 1.07
C GLN A 53 3.29 -7.35 2.36
N ALA A 54 1.99 -7.11 2.49
CA ALA A 54 1.41 -6.52 3.69
C ALA A 54 -0.01 -7.06 3.88
N VAL A 55 -0.40 -7.22 5.14
CA VAL A 55 -1.75 -7.65 5.53
C VAL A 55 -2.51 -6.41 5.99
N ALA A 56 -3.66 -6.18 5.37
CA ALA A 56 -4.56 -5.10 5.73
C ALA A 56 -5.57 -5.62 6.78
N GLU A 57 -5.58 -4.99 7.95
CA GLU A 57 -6.51 -5.31 9.03
C GLU A 57 -7.50 -4.17 9.21
N PRO A 58 -8.82 -4.41 9.08
CA PRO A 58 -9.82 -3.36 9.31
C PRO A 58 -9.67 -2.78 10.71
N LYS A 59 -9.60 -1.45 10.84
CA LYS A 59 -9.49 -0.80 12.15
C LYS A 59 -10.78 -0.89 12.97
N LEU A 60 -11.91 -0.99 12.29
CA LEU A 60 -13.22 -1.09 12.94
C LEU A 60 -13.66 -2.56 13.04
N PRO A 61 -14.50 -2.91 14.03
CA PRO A 61 -15.13 -4.22 14.10
C PRO A 61 -15.91 -4.59 12.82
N ALA A 62 -15.88 -5.87 12.45
CA ALA A 62 -16.50 -6.38 11.22
C ALA A 62 -17.98 -6.02 11.07
N HIS A 63 -18.75 -6.00 12.17
CA HIS A 63 -20.17 -5.68 12.15
C HIS A 63 -20.48 -4.24 11.73
N LEU A 64 -19.51 -3.32 11.79
CA LEU A 64 -19.67 -1.94 11.30
C LEU A 64 -19.49 -1.82 9.78
N TYR A 65 -18.99 -2.87 9.12
CA TYR A 65 -18.90 -2.97 7.67
C TYR A 65 -20.01 -3.84 7.06
N ALA A 66 -20.72 -4.61 7.89
CA ALA A 66 -21.94 -5.28 7.46
C ALA A 66 -22.98 -4.19 7.18
N GLY A 67 -23.33 -4.01 5.90
CA GLY A 67 -24.45 -3.15 5.52
C GLY A 67 -25.77 -3.62 6.16
N PRO A 68 -26.81 -2.79 6.14
CA PRO A 68 -28.15 -3.19 6.61
C PRO A 68 -28.71 -4.39 5.85
#